data_AF-A0A1V5IKF9-F1
#
_entry.id   AF-A0A1V5IKF9-F1
#
_cell.length_a   1.000
_cell.length_b   1.000
_cell.length_c   1.000
_cell.angle_alpha   90.00
_cell.angle_beta   90.00
_cell.angle_gamma   90.00
#
_symmetry.space_group_name_H-M   'P 1'
#
loop_
_entity.id
_entity.type
_entity.pdbx_description
1 polymer ?
#
loop_
_entity_poly.entity_id
_entity_poly.type
_entity_poly.pdbx_seq_one_letter_code
_entity_poly.pdbx_strand_id
1 'polypeptide(L)'
;MIVGGLRMNLKEKLRDETLDSIKHSCEAFTKVFDNSGKDKVFNFPETHKIANGLYLSIWTKWEEFCRQLLILELAENPDSVLRKRVKEFRSKKSAILLAKRVTEHLDHPNNFNTWHDFETLLKRARKLVGDNNAFKRSQINKSELKYIFKIRNAIAHASDKAKSDFLSLLARPPFNLTPQQKQGISTGRLLCTRGVLNPKKKNETVLISIANIIKKNVKLLVP
;
A
#
# COMPACT_ATOMS: atom_id res chain seq x y z
N MET A 1 -17.34 -39.20 -10.61
CA MET A 1 -16.25 -38.44 -11.27
C MET A 1 -16.60 -36.97 -11.23
N ILE A 2 -15.95 -36.20 -10.35
CA ILE A 2 -15.99 -34.74 -10.38
C ILE A 2 -14.53 -34.31 -10.47
N VAL A 3 -14.20 -33.68 -11.59
CA VAL A 3 -12.88 -33.15 -11.92
C VAL A 3 -12.49 -32.09 -10.88
N GLY A 4 -11.29 -32.23 -10.33
CA GLY A 4 -10.71 -31.34 -9.33
C GLY A 4 -10.42 -29.95 -9.87
N GLY A 5 -11.45 -29.10 -9.94
CA GLY A 5 -11.29 -27.67 -10.11
C GLY A 5 -10.83 -27.04 -8.80
N LEU A 6 -9.56 -26.63 -8.73
CA LEU A 6 -9.02 -25.78 -7.68
C LEU A 6 -9.95 -24.58 -7.46
N ARG A 7 -10.69 -24.57 -6.35
CA ARG A 7 -11.32 -23.34 -5.86
C ARG A 7 -10.17 -22.41 -5.47
N MET A 8 -9.84 -21.47 -6.35
CA MET A 8 -8.89 -20.40 -6.05
C MET A 8 -9.35 -19.69 -4.78
N ASN A 9 -8.45 -19.60 -3.79
CA ASN A 9 -8.71 -18.95 -2.53
C ASN A 9 -8.99 -17.46 -2.78
N LEU A 10 -10.05 -16.89 -2.19
CA LEU A 10 -10.42 -15.48 -2.39
C LEU A 10 -9.27 -14.54 -2.01
N LYS A 11 -8.44 -14.92 -1.02
CA LYS A 11 -7.26 -14.16 -0.61
C LYS A 11 -6.16 -14.19 -1.68
N GLU A 12 -5.91 -15.34 -2.30
CA GLU A 12 -4.95 -15.48 -3.40
C GLU A 12 -5.40 -14.66 -4.61
N LYS A 13 -6.69 -14.72 -4.95
CA LYS A 13 -7.26 -13.88 -6.01
C LYS A 13 -7.05 -12.39 -5.74
N LEU A 14 -7.36 -11.93 -4.52
CA LEU A 14 -7.15 -10.54 -4.09
C LEU A 14 -5.67 -10.13 -4.19
N ARG A 15 -4.75 -11.00 -3.77
CA ARG A 15 -3.30 -10.79 -3.89
C ARG A 15 -2.91 -10.60 -5.35
N ASP A 16 -3.30 -11.53 -6.22
CA ASP A 16 -2.88 -11.53 -7.63
C ASP A 16 -3.42 -10.32 -8.38
N GLU A 17 -4.70 -9.98 -8.20
CA GLU A 17 -5.31 -8.75 -8.77
C GLU A 17 -4.61 -7.47 -8.29
N THR A 18 -4.18 -7.44 -7.02
CA THR A 18 -3.42 -6.31 -6.46
C THR A 18 -2.03 -6.23 -7.08
N LEU A 19 -1.32 -7.35 -7.18
CA LEU A 19 0.03 -7.41 -7.75
C LEU A 19 0.02 -6.98 -9.23
N ASP A 20 -0.98 -7.42 -9.99
CA ASP A 20 -1.16 -7.05 -11.40
C ASP A 20 -1.47 -5.56 -11.56
N SER A 21 -2.33 -5.00 -10.71
CA SER A 21 -2.62 -3.57 -10.70
C SER A 21 -1.36 -2.72 -10.43
N ILE A 22 -0.53 -3.15 -9.48
CA ILE A 22 0.74 -2.46 -9.17
C ILE A 22 1.73 -2.64 -10.33
N LYS A 23 1.82 -3.84 -10.92
CA LYS A 23 2.67 -4.11 -12.09
C LYS A 23 2.32 -3.18 -13.24
N HIS A 24 1.04 -3.04 -13.57
CA HIS A 24 0.57 -2.13 -14.61
C HIS A 24 1.00 -0.67 -14.35
N SER A 25 0.89 -0.21 -13.09
CA SER A 25 1.35 1.14 -12.71
C SER A 25 2.86 1.31 -12.87
N CYS A 26 3.66 0.28 -12.56
CA CYS A 26 5.11 0.29 -12.81
C CYS A 26 5.44 0.34 -14.29
N GLU A 27 4.74 -0.44 -15.12
CA GLU A 27 4.95 -0.46 -16.59
C GLU A 27 4.61 0.89 -17.22
N ALA A 28 3.51 1.51 -16.79
CA ALA A 28 3.14 2.87 -17.19
C ALA A 28 4.22 3.87 -16.79
N PHE A 29 4.74 3.79 -15.55
CA PHE A 29 5.82 4.65 -15.09
C PHE A 29 7.08 4.48 -15.95
N THR A 30 7.53 3.25 -16.20
CA THR A 30 8.72 2.98 -17.01
C THR A 30 8.58 3.58 -18.41
N LYS A 31 7.43 3.38 -19.08
CA LYS A 31 7.18 3.97 -20.41
C LYS A 31 7.26 5.49 -20.41
N VAL A 32 6.68 6.14 -19.41
CA VAL A 32 6.71 7.61 -19.28
C VAL A 32 8.13 8.09 -18.97
N PHE A 33 8.82 7.41 -18.07
CA PHE A 33 10.16 7.78 -17.63
C PHE A 33 11.21 7.60 -18.73
N ASP A 34 11.12 6.52 -19.51
CA ASP A 34 12.02 6.27 -20.65
C ASP A 34 11.79 7.26 -21.81
N ASN A 35 10.61 7.88 -21.88
CA ASN A 35 10.26 8.95 -22.82
C ASN A 35 10.31 10.34 -22.16
N SER A 36 11.07 10.49 -21.06
CA SER A 36 11.28 11.76 -20.37
C SER A 36 12.64 12.37 -20.70
N GLY A 37 12.68 13.68 -20.90
CA GLY A 37 13.94 14.42 -21.03
C GLY A 37 13.88 15.56 -22.03
N LYS A 38 15.05 16.14 -22.32
CA LYS A 38 15.19 17.15 -23.38
C LYS A 38 14.86 16.49 -24.72
N ASP A 39 14.01 17.15 -25.52
CA ASP A 39 13.59 16.69 -26.85
C ASP A 39 12.84 15.34 -26.87
N LYS A 40 12.26 14.93 -25.74
CA LYS A 40 11.42 13.74 -25.62
C LYS A 40 9.93 14.11 -25.50
N VAL A 41 9.07 13.10 -25.56
CA VAL A 41 7.60 13.25 -25.50
C VAL A 41 7.17 13.94 -24.21
N PHE A 42 7.80 13.61 -23.08
CA PHE A 42 7.50 14.22 -21.78
C PHE A 42 8.66 15.07 -21.29
N ASN A 43 8.35 16.28 -20.82
CA ASN A 43 9.31 17.07 -20.07
C ASN A 43 9.39 16.61 -18.60
N PHE A 44 10.43 17.03 -17.89
CA PHE A 44 10.62 16.62 -16.49
C PHE A 44 9.44 17.00 -15.56
N PRO A 45 8.87 18.23 -15.61
CA PRO A 45 7.68 18.56 -14.83
C PRO A 45 6.49 17.61 -15.05
N GLU A 46 6.20 17.24 -16.29
CA GLU A 46 5.12 16.29 -16.64
C GLU A 46 5.41 14.91 -16.06
N THR A 47 6.62 14.40 -16.28
CA THR A 47 7.05 13.10 -15.73
C THR A 47 6.94 13.08 -14.21
N HIS A 48 7.34 14.15 -13.52
CA HIS A 48 7.21 14.27 -12.07
C HIS A 48 5.75 14.25 -11.60
N LYS A 49 4.84 14.92 -12.32
CA LYS A 49 3.40 14.91 -12.02
C LYS A 49 2.79 13.53 -12.23
N ILE A 50 3.12 12.88 -13.35
CA ILE A 50 2.67 11.51 -13.64
C ILE A 50 3.21 10.53 -12.60
N ALA A 51 4.47 10.68 -12.18
CA ALA A 51 5.07 9.86 -11.13
C ALA A 51 4.30 9.99 -9.81
N ASN A 52 3.92 11.21 -9.40
CA ASN A 52 3.07 11.42 -8.22
C ASN A 52 1.72 10.69 -8.36
N GLY A 53 1.06 10.80 -9.51
CA GLY A 53 -0.22 10.13 -9.77
C GLY A 53 -0.11 8.60 -9.73
N LEU A 54 0.89 8.03 -10.38
CA LEU A 54 1.14 6.58 -10.38
C LEU A 54 1.52 6.08 -8.99
N TYR A 55 2.29 6.86 -8.24
CA TYR A 55 2.58 6.55 -6.84
C TYR A 55 1.29 6.50 -6.00
N LEU A 56 0.38 7.48 -6.13
CA LEU A 56 -0.88 7.48 -5.41
C LEU A 56 -1.73 6.27 -5.78
N SER A 57 -1.79 5.91 -7.07
CA SER A 57 -2.48 4.70 -7.54
C SER A 57 -1.92 3.44 -6.88
N ILE A 58 -0.59 3.29 -6.81
CA ILE A 58 0.06 2.15 -6.14
C ILE A 58 -0.32 2.11 -4.65
N TRP A 59 -0.26 3.25 -3.97
CA TRP A 59 -0.59 3.33 -2.55
C TRP A 59 -2.07 3.04 -2.27
N THR A 60 -2.98 3.54 -3.09
CA THR A 60 -4.41 3.22 -2.98
C THR A 60 -4.68 1.73 -3.17
N LYS A 61 -3.93 1.04 -4.05
CA LYS A 61 -4.05 -0.42 -4.18
C LYS A 61 -3.58 -1.15 -2.93
N TRP A 62 -2.55 -0.65 -2.24
CA TRP A 62 -2.13 -1.18 -0.94
C TRP A 62 -3.21 -0.99 0.15
N GLU A 63 -3.81 0.19 0.23
CA GLU A 63 -4.90 0.49 1.19
C GLU A 63 -6.11 -0.42 0.95
N GLU A 64 -6.52 -0.57 -0.32
CA GLU A 64 -7.64 -1.40 -0.71
C GLU A 64 -7.38 -2.89 -0.44
N PHE A 65 -6.18 -3.38 -0.73
CA PHE A 65 -5.76 -4.74 -0.42
C PHE A 65 -5.89 -5.04 1.08
N CYS A 66 -5.33 -4.16 1.92
CA CYS A 66 -5.39 -4.26 3.36
C CYS A 66 -6.84 -4.30 3.89
N ARG A 67 -7.70 -3.42 3.35
CA ARG A 67 -9.12 -3.35 3.70
C ARG A 67 -9.86 -4.63 3.34
N GLN A 68 -9.70 -5.10 2.10
CA GLN A 68 -10.37 -6.31 1.61
C GLN A 68 -9.87 -7.57 2.32
N LEU A 69 -8.57 -7.65 2.61
CA LEU A 69 -8.00 -8.77 3.35
C LEU A 69 -8.59 -8.87 4.76
N LEU A 70 -8.73 -7.75 5.47
CA LEU A 70 -9.38 -7.73 6.78
C LEU A 70 -10.85 -8.18 6.70
N ILE A 71 -11.59 -7.75 5.67
CA ILE A 71 -12.98 -8.19 5.46
C ILE A 71 -13.03 -9.70 5.27
N LEU A 72 -12.15 -10.27 4.46
CA LEU A 72 -12.08 -11.73 4.24
C LEU A 72 -11.68 -12.45 5.53
N GLU A 73 -10.68 -11.97 6.27
CA GLU A 73 -10.28 -12.56 7.55
C GLU A 73 -11.42 -12.55 8.57
N LEU A 74 -12.15 -11.44 8.69
CA LEU A 74 -13.31 -11.36 9.58
C LEU A 74 -14.47 -12.25 9.12
N ALA A 75 -14.69 -12.37 7.81
CA ALA A 75 -15.77 -13.18 7.25
C ALA A 75 -15.49 -14.69 7.29
N GLU A 76 -14.24 -15.11 7.19
CA GLU A 76 -13.87 -16.53 7.00
C GLU A 76 -13.26 -17.16 8.24
N ASN A 77 -12.57 -16.39 9.10
CA ASN A 77 -11.88 -16.96 10.25
C ASN A 77 -12.88 -17.40 11.34
N PRO A 78 -12.92 -18.70 11.72
CA PRO A 78 -13.83 -19.20 12.75
C PRO A 78 -13.64 -18.52 14.12
N ASP A 79 -12.43 -18.05 14.42
CA ASP A 79 -12.09 -17.41 15.69
C ASP A 79 -12.41 -15.92 15.73
N SER A 80 -12.81 -15.33 14.60
CA SER A 80 -13.15 -13.92 14.51
C SER A 80 -14.35 -13.57 15.38
N VAL A 81 -14.45 -12.31 15.81
CA VAL A 81 -15.60 -11.82 16.59
C VAL A 81 -16.92 -12.02 15.86
N LEU A 82 -16.90 -11.98 14.52
CA LEU A 82 -18.07 -12.20 13.69
C LEU A 82 -18.53 -13.65 13.75
N ARG A 83 -17.63 -14.61 13.51
CA ARG A 83 -17.96 -16.05 13.49
C ARG A 83 -18.24 -16.63 14.87
N LYS A 84 -17.65 -16.07 15.93
CA LYS A 84 -17.99 -16.41 17.32
C LYS A 84 -19.42 -16.01 17.70
N ARG A 85 -19.93 -14.91 17.14
CA ARG A 85 -21.26 -14.35 17.46
C ARG A 85 -22.37 -14.82 16.52
N VAL A 86 -22.04 -15.08 15.26
CA VAL A 86 -23.00 -15.49 14.23
C VAL A 86 -22.66 -16.90 13.76
N LYS A 87 -23.41 -17.88 14.26
CA LYS A 87 -23.20 -19.31 13.93
C LYS A 87 -23.70 -19.65 12.53
N GLU A 88 -24.77 -19.00 12.07
CA GLU A 88 -25.39 -19.27 10.78
C GLU A 88 -25.70 -17.99 10.02
N PHE A 89 -25.42 -18.03 8.71
CA PHE A 89 -25.72 -16.94 7.79
C PHE A 89 -26.75 -17.42 6.77
N ARG A 90 -27.83 -16.65 6.58
CA ARG A 90 -28.91 -16.97 5.62
C ARG A 90 -28.41 -17.12 4.18
N SER A 91 -27.33 -16.45 3.80
CA SER A 91 -26.73 -16.56 2.47
C SER A 91 -25.21 -16.57 2.51
N LYS A 92 -24.58 -17.17 1.48
CA LYS A 92 -23.11 -17.27 1.33
C LYS A 92 -22.41 -15.90 1.38
N LYS A 93 -23.04 -14.83 0.88
CA LYS A 93 -22.48 -13.47 0.87
C LYS A 93 -22.71 -12.68 2.16
N SER A 94 -23.60 -13.14 3.04
CA SER A 94 -23.99 -12.38 4.24
C SER A 94 -22.83 -12.15 5.20
N ALA A 95 -21.92 -13.13 5.34
CA ALA A 95 -20.73 -13.00 6.18
C ALA A 95 -19.81 -11.86 5.70
N ILE A 96 -19.55 -11.78 4.40
CA ILE A 96 -18.72 -10.73 3.80
C ILE A 96 -19.39 -9.36 3.92
N LEU A 97 -20.70 -9.27 3.67
CA LEU A 97 -21.44 -8.01 3.80
C LEU A 97 -21.45 -7.48 5.24
N LEU A 98 -21.63 -8.37 6.22
CA LEU A 98 -21.59 -7.98 7.63
C LEU A 98 -20.17 -7.62 8.07
N ALA A 99 -19.17 -8.40 7.66
CA ALA A 99 -17.76 -8.06 7.89
C ALA A 99 -17.41 -6.68 7.34
N LYS A 100 -17.81 -6.38 6.10
CA LYS A 100 -17.65 -5.07 5.46
C LYS A 100 -18.23 -3.95 6.32
N ARG A 101 -19.48 -4.08 6.79
CA ARG A 101 -20.12 -3.10 7.67
C ARG A 101 -19.36 -2.91 8.98
N VAL A 102 -18.89 -3.99 9.62
CA VAL A 102 -18.11 -3.93 10.86
C VAL A 102 -16.76 -3.23 10.64
N THR A 103 -16.09 -3.49 9.51
CA THR A 103 -14.82 -2.86 9.16
C THR A 103 -14.96 -1.40 8.73
N GLU A 104 -16.14 -1.01 8.22
CA GLU A 104 -16.42 0.36 7.78
C GLU A 104 -16.97 1.23 8.92
N HIS A 105 -17.52 0.61 9.97
CA HIS A 105 -17.96 1.34 11.16
C HIS A 105 -16.80 2.13 11.77
N LEU A 106 -17.04 3.40 12.09
CA LEU A 106 -16.04 4.26 12.72
C LEU A 106 -15.88 3.85 14.20
N ASP A 107 -14.65 3.75 14.68
CA ASP A 107 -14.41 3.46 16.10
C ASP A 107 -14.79 4.66 17.01
N HIS A 108 -14.87 5.88 16.45
CA HIS A 108 -15.28 7.11 17.13
C HIS A 108 -15.95 8.08 16.13
N PRO A 109 -16.98 8.86 16.51
CA PRO A 109 -17.71 9.75 15.59
C PRO A 109 -16.82 10.80 14.91
N ASN A 110 -15.71 11.20 15.54
CA ASN A 110 -14.78 12.20 15.00
C ASN A 110 -13.55 11.60 14.30
N ASN A 111 -13.52 10.29 14.06
CA ASN A 111 -12.37 9.63 13.42
C ASN A 111 -12.75 9.05 12.06
N PHE A 112 -11.76 8.98 11.16
CA PHE A 112 -11.86 8.22 9.92
C PHE A 112 -11.13 6.88 10.06
N ASN A 113 -11.57 5.87 9.32
CA ASN A 113 -10.83 4.61 9.24
C ASN A 113 -9.52 4.85 8.47
N THR A 114 -8.40 4.82 9.18
CA THR A 114 -7.07 5.02 8.59
C THR A 114 -6.52 3.72 8.05
N TRP A 115 -6.87 3.39 6.80
CA TRP A 115 -6.33 2.22 6.07
C TRP A 115 -4.85 2.38 5.66
N HIS A 116 -4.34 3.60 5.74
CA HIS A 116 -2.97 3.96 5.37
C HIS A 116 -1.93 3.63 6.44
N ASP A 117 -2.32 3.59 7.72
CA ASP A 117 -1.42 3.25 8.81
C ASP A 117 -1.54 1.77 9.14
N PHE A 118 -0.53 1.00 8.73
CA PHE A 118 -0.51 -0.43 8.96
C PHE A 118 -0.48 -0.81 10.45
N GLU A 119 0.08 0.02 11.34
CA GLU A 119 0.07 -0.26 12.77
C GLU A 119 -1.34 -0.16 13.35
N THR A 120 -2.05 0.92 13.02
CA THR A 120 -3.44 1.10 13.40
C THR A 120 -4.33 0.02 12.80
N LEU A 121 -4.12 -0.33 11.53
CA LEU A 121 -4.83 -1.43 10.87
C LEU A 121 -4.59 -2.76 11.58
N LEU A 122 -3.35 -3.11 11.90
CA LEU A 122 -2.99 -4.36 12.57
C LEU A 122 -3.64 -4.43 13.96
N LYS A 123 -3.61 -3.34 14.72
CA LYS A 123 -4.28 -3.25 16.03
C LYS A 123 -5.78 -3.50 15.90
N ARG A 124 -6.43 -2.88 14.91
CA ARG A 124 -7.85 -3.09 14.63
C ARG A 124 -8.14 -4.53 14.20
N ALA A 125 -7.34 -5.07 13.30
CA ALA A 125 -7.51 -6.42 12.79
C ALA A 125 -7.39 -7.45 13.90
N ARG A 126 -6.41 -7.29 14.80
CA ARG A 126 -6.25 -8.15 15.99
C ARG A 126 -7.46 -8.11 16.93
N LYS A 127 -8.06 -6.93 17.14
CA LYS A 127 -9.30 -6.80 17.92
C LYS A 127 -10.47 -7.56 17.29
N LEU A 128 -10.55 -7.60 15.96
CA LEU A 128 -11.67 -8.20 15.22
C LEU A 128 -11.47 -9.70 14.94
N VAL A 129 -10.25 -10.14 14.66
CA VAL A 129 -9.95 -11.50 14.17
C VAL A 129 -9.23 -12.34 15.25
N GLY A 130 -8.65 -11.68 16.26
CA GLY A 130 -7.84 -12.28 17.32
C GLY A 130 -6.34 -12.03 17.09
N ASP A 131 -5.59 -11.82 18.17
CA ASP A 131 -4.17 -11.42 18.14
C ASP A 131 -3.30 -12.36 17.31
N ASN A 132 -3.51 -13.66 17.50
CA ASN A 132 -2.75 -14.69 16.80
C ASN A 132 -3.23 -14.93 15.39
N ASN A 133 -4.37 -14.39 14.96
CA ASN A 133 -5.11 -14.75 13.76
C ASN A 133 -5.12 -13.67 12.68
N ALA A 134 -5.08 -12.40 13.07
CA ALA A 134 -5.07 -11.28 12.14
C ALA A 134 -3.71 -11.17 11.43
N PHE A 135 -3.71 -11.21 10.10
CA PHE A 135 -2.48 -11.11 9.31
C PHE A 135 -1.39 -12.09 9.78
N LYS A 136 -1.81 -13.33 10.09
CA LYS A 136 -0.94 -14.41 10.60
C LYS A 136 0.34 -14.50 9.77
N ARG A 137 1.50 -14.38 10.43
CA ARG A 137 2.87 -14.40 9.85
C ARG A 137 3.39 -13.11 9.22
N SER A 138 2.74 -11.96 9.42
CA SER A 138 3.26 -10.69 8.87
C SER A 138 4.60 -10.26 9.51
N GLN A 139 5.70 -10.58 8.84
CA GLN A 139 7.03 -9.97 9.05
C GLN A 139 7.13 -8.61 8.33
N ILE A 140 6.04 -7.85 8.34
CA ILE A 140 5.99 -6.57 7.64
C ILE A 140 6.95 -5.60 8.31
N ASN A 141 7.87 -5.07 7.52
CA ASN A 141 8.75 -4.02 7.99
C ASN A 141 7.99 -2.70 8.04
N LYS A 142 7.45 -2.39 9.22
CA LYS A 142 6.67 -1.17 9.47
C LYS A 142 7.44 0.11 9.20
N SER A 143 8.76 0.10 9.39
CA SER A 143 9.60 1.26 9.09
C SER A 143 9.57 1.62 7.60
N GLU A 144 9.46 0.62 6.71
CA GLU A 144 9.38 0.83 5.28
C GLU A 144 8.06 1.50 4.90
N LEU A 145 6.95 0.97 5.40
CA LEU A 145 5.62 1.53 5.15
C LEU A 145 5.47 2.95 5.71
N LYS A 146 6.13 3.27 6.83
CA LYS A 146 6.07 4.59 7.46
C LYS A 146 6.64 5.69 6.57
N TYR A 147 7.79 5.49 5.92
CA TYR A 147 8.31 6.52 5.03
C TYR A 147 7.53 6.59 3.72
N ILE A 148 7.02 5.46 3.22
CA ILE A 148 6.14 5.45 2.05
C ILE A 148 4.92 6.32 2.37
N PHE A 149 4.24 6.09 3.49
CA PHE A 149 3.11 6.91 3.91
C PHE A 149 3.44 8.42 4.01
N LYS A 150 4.62 8.78 4.51
CA LYS A 150 5.05 10.18 4.56
C LYS A 150 5.19 10.81 3.16
N ILE A 151 5.66 10.06 2.17
CA ILE A 151 5.69 10.51 0.77
C ILE A 151 4.27 10.73 0.26
N ARG A 152 3.33 9.81 0.55
CA ARG A 152 1.91 9.97 0.20
C ARG A 152 1.34 11.26 0.75
N ASN A 153 1.58 11.56 2.03
CA ASN A 153 1.07 12.79 2.63
C ASN A 153 1.68 14.04 2.01
N ALA A 154 2.98 14.00 1.67
CA ALA A 154 3.64 15.10 0.97
C ALA A 154 3.07 15.35 -0.43
N ILE A 155 2.57 14.31 -1.11
CA ILE A 155 1.92 14.43 -2.42
C ILE A 155 0.48 14.91 -2.27
N ALA A 156 -0.26 14.37 -1.29
CA ALA A 156 -1.70 14.62 -1.12
C ALA A 156 -2.03 15.96 -0.46
N HIS A 157 -1.09 16.54 0.32
CA HIS A 157 -1.33 17.77 1.06
C HIS A 157 -0.37 18.88 0.65
N ALA A 158 -0.91 20.03 0.29
CA ALA A 158 -0.14 21.22 -0.10
C ALA A 158 0.33 22.07 1.09
N SER A 159 0.26 21.58 2.33
CA SER A 159 0.58 22.38 3.53
C SER A 159 2.08 22.49 3.78
N ASP A 160 2.51 23.61 4.39
CA ASP A 160 3.90 23.82 4.80
C ASP A 160 4.41 22.75 5.76
N LYS A 161 3.52 22.26 6.63
CA LYS A 161 3.80 21.14 7.53
C LYS A 161 4.14 19.86 6.75
N ALA A 162 3.35 19.50 5.73
CA ALA A 162 3.62 18.33 4.90
C ALA A 162 4.95 18.46 4.13
N LYS A 163 5.27 19.68 3.65
CA LYS A 163 6.55 19.98 3.00
C LYS A 163 7.73 19.85 3.97
N SER A 164 7.61 20.37 5.19
CA SER A 164 8.64 20.26 6.23
C SER A 164 8.87 18.80 6.65
N ASP A 165 7.78 18.04 6.83
CA ASP A 165 7.82 16.61 7.16
C ASP A 165 8.49 15.79 6.04
N PHE A 166 8.23 16.14 4.78
CA PHE A 166 8.89 15.54 3.62
C PHE A 166 10.40 15.81 3.60
N LEU A 167 10.82 17.07 3.77
CA LEU A 167 12.24 17.40 3.80
C LEU A 167 12.96 16.75 4.99
N SER A 168 12.28 16.63 6.12
CA SER A 168 12.76 15.92 7.31
C SER A 168 12.88 14.41 7.08
N LEU A 169 11.97 13.82 6.31
CA LEU A 169 12.06 12.42 5.89
C LEU A 169 13.32 12.16 5.07
N LEU A 170 13.62 13.05 4.11
CA LEU A 170 14.76 12.89 3.22
C LEU A 170 16.12 12.90 3.94
N ALA A 171 16.20 13.53 5.11
CA ALA A 171 17.42 13.58 5.92
C ALA A 171 17.66 12.29 6.74
N ARG A 172 16.70 11.35 6.76
CA ARG A 172 16.75 10.14 7.58
C ARG A 172 16.88 8.89 6.72
N PRO A 173 17.27 7.73 7.29
CA PRO A 173 17.19 6.47 6.59
C PRO A 173 15.77 6.21 6.07
N PRO A 174 15.62 5.64 4.87
CA PRO A 174 16.66 5.12 3.98
C PRO A 174 17.31 6.16 3.03
N PHE A 175 16.86 7.42 3.01
CA PHE A 175 17.28 8.40 1.99
C PHE A 175 18.62 9.07 2.30
N ASN A 176 18.84 9.46 3.56
CA ASN A 176 20.08 10.08 4.06
C ASN A 176 20.64 11.22 3.17
N LEU A 177 19.76 12.05 2.60
CA LEU A 177 20.16 13.14 1.71
C LEU A 177 20.74 14.32 2.51
N THR A 178 21.86 14.86 2.03
CA THR A 178 22.49 16.07 2.58
C THR A 178 21.63 17.31 2.29
N PRO A 179 21.80 18.43 3.04
CA PRO A 179 21.11 19.68 2.75
C PRO A 179 21.22 20.14 1.28
N GLN A 180 22.40 20.00 0.68
CA GLN A 180 22.64 20.35 -0.71
C GLN A 180 21.89 19.45 -1.68
N GLN A 181 21.83 18.14 -1.41
CA GLN A 181 21.06 17.18 -2.22
C GLN A 181 19.54 17.39 -2.12
N LYS A 182 19.05 17.96 -1.02
CA LYS A 182 17.63 18.30 -0.83
C LYS A 182 17.21 19.57 -1.58
N GLN A 183 18.14 20.39 -2.05
CA GLN A 183 17.80 21.65 -2.70
C GLN A 183 17.05 21.39 -4.02
N GLY A 184 15.83 21.95 -4.13
CA GLY A 184 14.99 21.79 -5.32
C GLY A 184 14.46 20.36 -5.54
N ILE A 185 14.44 19.52 -4.48
CA ILE A 185 13.79 18.21 -4.55
C ILE A 185 12.28 18.36 -4.32
N SER A 186 11.49 17.85 -5.26
CA SER A 186 10.05 17.67 -5.12
C SER A 186 9.73 16.19 -4.93
N THR A 187 8.50 15.86 -4.52
CA THR A 187 8.06 14.46 -4.41
C THR A 187 8.20 13.73 -5.74
N GLY A 188 7.78 14.35 -6.84
CA GLY A 188 7.88 13.75 -8.18
C GLY A 188 9.33 13.56 -8.61
N ARG A 189 10.22 14.52 -8.31
CA ARG A 189 11.66 14.39 -8.57
C ARG A 189 12.28 13.26 -7.75
N LEU A 190 11.91 13.14 -6.48
CA LEU A 190 12.35 12.03 -5.62
C LEU A 190 11.93 10.68 -6.24
N LEU A 191 10.66 10.53 -6.62
CA LEU A 191 10.11 9.30 -7.19
C LEU A 191 10.85 8.84 -8.46
N CYS A 192 11.33 9.80 -9.24
CA CYS A 192 12.14 9.60 -10.45
C CYS A 192 13.64 9.37 -10.18
N THR A 193 14.11 9.57 -8.95
CA THR A 193 15.54 9.42 -8.63
C THR A 193 15.91 7.94 -8.54
N ARG A 194 17.07 7.56 -9.10
CA ARG A 194 17.55 6.17 -9.13
C ARG A 194 18.51 5.86 -7.97
N GLY A 195 18.49 4.62 -7.51
CA GLY A 195 19.51 4.05 -6.61
C GLY A 195 19.48 4.55 -5.16
N VAL A 196 18.53 5.42 -4.79
CA VAL A 196 18.46 6.03 -3.44
C VAL A 196 17.96 5.05 -2.39
N LEU A 197 16.87 4.33 -2.67
CA LEU A 197 16.28 3.39 -1.71
C LEU A 197 17.01 2.04 -1.68
N ASN A 198 17.66 1.67 -2.78
CA ASN A 198 18.41 0.44 -2.88
C ASN A 198 19.73 0.69 -3.63
N PRO A 199 20.81 0.98 -2.90
CA PRO A 199 22.12 1.26 -3.50
C PRO A 199 22.66 0.09 -4.37
N LYS A 200 22.20 -1.15 -4.10
CA LYS A 200 22.56 -2.34 -4.89
C LYS A 200 21.83 -2.39 -6.24
N LYS A 201 20.75 -1.63 -6.42
CA LYS A 201 19.96 -1.55 -7.66
C LYS A 201 20.01 -0.12 -8.22
N LYS A 202 21.19 0.26 -8.72
CA LYS A 202 21.47 1.64 -9.21
C LYS A 202 20.53 2.14 -10.31
N ASN A 203 19.86 1.25 -11.05
CA ASN A 203 18.93 1.63 -12.12
C ASN A 203 17.47 1.72 -11.66
N GLU A 204 17.16 1.26 -10.43
CA GLU A 204 15.81 1.27 -9.88
C GLU A 204 15.46 2.66 -9.35
N THR A 205 14.34 3.22 -9.81
CA THR A 205 13.83 4.48 -9.26
C THR A 205 13.23 4.28 -7.88
N VAL A 206 13.08 5.36 -7.13
CA VAL A 206 12.37 5.34 -5.84
C VAL A 206 10.95 4.79 -6.00
N LEU A 207 10.21 5.19 -7.05
CA LEU A 207 8.86 4.69 -7.30
C LEU A 207 8.83 3.16 -7.46
N ILE A 208 9.73 2.61 -8.27
CA ILE A 208 9.80 1.15 -8.50
C ILE A 208 10.22 0.41 -7.22
N SER A 209 11.16 0.98 -6.46
CA SER A 209 11.57 0.43 -5.16
C SER A 209 10.39 0.35 -4.19
N ILE A 210 9.59 1.43 -4.10
CA ILE A 210 8.38 1.46 -3.26
C ILE A 210 7.36 0.43 -3.72
N ALA A 211 7.12 0.34 -5.04
CA ALA A 211 6.21 -0.66 -5.58
C ALA A 211 6.65 -2.09 -5.23
N ASN A 212 7.95 -2.37 -5.27
CA ASN A 212 8.50 -3.67 -4.91
C ASN A 212 8.39 -3.98 -3.42
N ILE A 213 8.56 -2.98 -2.55
CA ILE A 213 8.29 -3.11 -1.12
C ILE A 213 6.81 -3.45 -0.88
N ILE A 214 5.89 -2.75 -1.54
CA ILE A 214 4.45 -3.02 -1.40
C ILE A 214 4.13 -4.43 -1.91
N LYS A 215 4.60 -4.82 -3.10
CA LYS A 215 4.41 -6.18 -3.65
C LYS A 215 4.95 -7.26 -2.70
N LYS A 216 6.10 -7.03 -2.09
CA LYS A 216 6.67 -7.94 -1.07
C LYS A 216 5.71 -8.07 0.12
N ASN A 217 5.21 -6.96 0.66
CA ASN A 217 4.29 -6.99 1.80
C ASN A 217 2.94 -7.63 1.45
N VAL A 218 2.42 -7.43 0.24
CA VAL A 218 1.22 -8.13 -0.27
C VAL A 218 1.43 -9.65 -0.25
N LYS A 219 2.57 -10.14 -0.76
CA LYS A 219 2.94 -11.56 -0.74
C LYS A 219 3.21 -12.11 0.67
N LEU A 220 3.69 -11.28 1.59
CA LEU A 220 3.88 -11.71 2.98
C LEU A 220 2.54 -11.90 3.70
N LEU A 221 1.54 -11.09 3.36
CA LEU A 221 0.19 -11.16 3.94
C LEU A 221 -0.64 -12.30 3.37
N VAL A 222 -0.42 -12.62 2.09
CA VAL A 222 -1.02 -13.77 1.42
C VAL A 222 0.09 -14.46 0.62
N PRO A 223 0.75 -15.49 1.20
CA PRO A 223 1.83 -16.26 0.54
C PRO A 223 1.39 -16.94 -0.74
#